data_AF-A0A383D1M9-F1
#
_entry.id   AF-A0A383D1M9-F1
#
_cell.length_a   1.000
_cell.length_b   1.000
_cell.length_c   1.000
_cell.angle_alpha   90.00
_cell.angle_beta   90.00
_cell.angle_gamma   90.00
#
_symmetry.space_group_name_H-M   'P 1'
#
loop_
_entity.id
_entity.type
_entity.pdbx_description
1 polymer ?
#
loop_
_entity_poly.entity_id
_entity_poly.type
_entity_poly.pdbx_seq_one_letter_code
_entity_poly.pdbx_strand_id
1 'polypeptide(L)'
;MKKIAIVILSFIAFNCGSPGEVFPVKGTVHRVLPDSMEITIAHDTIQNLMMPMVMPFKVQDLKQVDGLSIGDSVHFEFVLWDTFAYARNFKVVGKGKLPDVQEDDFFEKEEYSSRDIGEILDDVSLLTLDSTEVRLSESDGKYRF
;
A
#
# COMPACT_ATOMS: atom_id res chain seq x y z
N MET A 1 -55.87 8.23 9.40
CA MET A 1 -54.80 8.77 8.51
C MET A 1 -53.73 9.57 9.26
N LYS A 2 -54.07 10.39 10.28
CA LYS A 2 -53.09 11.18 11.07
C LYS A 2 -52.06 10.34 11.88
N LYS A 3 -52.44 9.15 12.33
CA LYS A 3 -51.55 8.28 13.15
C LYS A 3 -50.47 7.56 12.34
N ILE A 4 -50.68 7.34 11.04
CA ILE A 4 -49.71 6.68 10.14
C ILE A 4 -48.57 7.64 9.77
N ALA A 5 -48.86 8.95 9.64
CA ALA A 5 -47.85 9.96 9.36
C ALA A 5 -46.79 10.10 10.47
N ILE A 6 -47.16 9.83 11.74
CA ILE A 6 -46.24 9.94 12.88
C ILE A 6 -45.24 8.75 12.91
N VAL A 7 -45.66 7.57 12.43
CA VAL A 7 -44.78 6.39 12.38
C VAL A 7 -43.70 6.52 11.30
N ILE A 8 -44.00 7.18 10.18
CA ILE A 8 -43.04 7.42 9.08
C ILE A 8 -41.98 8.45 9.50
N LEU A 9 -42.34 9.46 10.30
CA LEU A 9 -41.41 10.48 10.79
C LEU A 9 -40.41 9.92 11.83
N SER A 10 -40.80 8.87 12.55
CA SER A 10 -39.95 8.21 13.55
C SER A 10 -38.85 7.32 12.96
N PHE A 11 -38.97 6.89 11.70
CA PHE A 11 -38.01 5.99 11.05
C PHE A 11 -36.78 6.71 10.48
N ILE A 12 -36.80 8.03 10.37
CA ILE A 12 -35.70 8.82 9.76
C ILE A 12 -34.59 9.14 10.77
N ALA A 13 -34.80 8.92 12.08
CA ALA A 13 -33.89 9.36 13.13
C ALA A 13 -32.78 8.36 13.53
N PHE A 14 -32.66 7.19 12.87
CA PHE A 14 -31.77 6.11 13.34
C PHE A 14 -30.48 5.86 12.52
N ASN A 15 -30.15 6.68 11.52
CA ASN A 15 -28.86 6.57 10.84
C ASN A 15 -27.86 7.60 11.37
N CYS A 16 -27.37 7.38 12.59
CA CYS A 16 -26.18 8.05 13.10
C CYS A 16 -25.04 7.02 13.15
N GLY A 17 -24.35 6.82 12.02
CA GLY A 17 -23.08 6.10 12.01
C GLY A 17 -22.01 6.92 12.73
N SER A 18 -21.06 6.25 13.40
CA SER A 18 -19.89 6.89 14.00
C SER A 18 -19.20 7.76 12.95
N PRO A 19 -18.98 9.08 13.18
CA PRO A 19 -18.33 9.92 12.20
C PRO A 19 -16.90 9.40 11.96
N GLY A 20 -16.55 9.12 10.70
CA GLY A 20 -15.20 8.67 10.34
C GLY A 20 -14.13 9.68 10.78
N GLU A 21 -13.00 9.15 11.24
CA GLU A 21 -11.86 9.94 11.69
C GLU A 21 -11.16 10.58 10.49
N VAL A 22 -10.76 11.84 10.64
CA VAL A 22 -10.11 12.60 9.56
C VAL A 22 -8.69 12.94 9.96
N PHE A 23 -7.73 12.47 9.18
CA PHE A 23 -6.31 12.70 9.38
C PHE A 23 -5.77 13.66 8.32
N PRO A 24 -5.09 14.75 8.71
CA PRO A 24 -4.35 15.57 7.76
C PRO A 24 -3.09 14.82 7.32
N VAL A 25 -2.91 14.67 6.01
CA VAL A 25 -1.78 13.96 5.42
C VAL A 25 -0.99 14.90 4.52
N LYS A 26 0.34 14.75 4.57
CA LYS A 26 1.28 15.41 3.68
C LYS A 26 2.09 14.33 2.98
N GLY A 27 2.41 14.53 1.72
CA GLY A 27 3.22 13.57 0.99
C GLY A 27 3.55 14.00 -0.42
N THR A 28 4.18 13.08 -1.15
CA THR A 28 4.54 13.25 -2.56
C THR A 28 3.82 12.23 -3.41
N VAL A 29 3.21 12.67 -4.52
CA VAL A 29 2.54 11.79 -5.47
C VAL A 29 3.55 10.84 -6.11
N HIS A 30 3.39 9.55 -5.87
CA HIS A 30 4.25 8.51 -6.43
C HIS A 30 3.65 7.91 -7.72
N ARG A 31 2.32 7.74 -7.76
CA ARG A 31 1.59 7.23 -8.94
C ARG A 31 0.13 7.66 -8.90
N VAL A 32 -0.47 7.90 -10.07
CA VAL A 32 -1.91 8.14 -10.22
C VAL A 32 -2.50 6.97 -11.02
N LEU A 33 -3.54 6.31 -10.49
CA LEU A 33 -4.16 5.11 -11.08
C LEU A 33 -5.67 5.34 -11.26
N PRO A 34 -6.10 6.09 -12.30
CA PRO A 34 -7.51 6.45 -12.50
C PRO A 34 -8.44 5.25 -12.65
N ASP A 35 -7.98 4.20 -13.35
CA ASP A 35 -8.77 2.98 -13.60
C ASP A 35 -9.17 2.26 -12.31
N SER A 36 -8.37 2.40 -11.25
CA SER A 36 -8.60 1.76 -9.94
C SER A 36 -9.15 2.72 -8.88
N MET A 37 -9.41 3.98 -9.24
CA MET A 37 -9.79 5.06 -8.33
C MET A 37 -8.78 5.19 -7.17
N GLU A 38 -7.48 5.14 -7.50
CA GLU A 38 -6.40 5.16 -6.53
C GLU A 38 -5.31 6.18 -6.87
N ILE A 39 -4.66 6.69 -5.84
CA ILE A 39 -3.44 7.47 -5.95
C ILE A 39 -2.42 6.95 -4.92
N THR A 40 -1.23 6.60 -5.39
CA THR A 40 -0.14 6.16 -4.52
C THR A 40 0.64 7.38 -4.05
N ILE A 41 0.75 7.56 -2.74
CA ILE A 41 1.44 8.69 -2.11
C ILE A 41 2.56 8.13 -1.22
N ALA A 42 3.75 8.71 -1.35
CA ALA A 42 4.79 8.63 -0.34
C ALA A 42 4.47 9.67 0.74
N HIS A 43 3.81 9.25 1.82
CA HIS A 43 3.33 10.18 2.85
C HIS A 43 4.28 10.30 4.04
N ASP A 44 4.26 11.46 4.67
CA ASP A 44 4.94 11.73 5.94
C ASP A 44 4.19 11.04 7.11
N THR A 45 4.71 11.15 8.33
CA THR A 45 4.06 10.60 9.52
C THR A 45 2.63 11.12 9.67
N ILE A 46 1.67 10.20 9.65
CA ILE A 46 0.28 10.49 9.99
C ILE A 46 0.14 10.33 11.50
N GLN A 47 0.05 11.46 12.20
CA GLN A 47 0.07 11.49 13.67
C GLN A 47 -1.01 10.59 14.27
N ASN A 48 -0.61 9.78 15.24
CA ASN A 48 -1.46 8.81 15.95
C ASN A 48 -2.08 7.70 15.07
N LEU A 49 -1.60 7.54 13.83
CA LEU A 49 -2.10 6.49 12.92
C LEU A 49 -0.96 5.62 12.39
N MET A 50 0.03 6.21 11.73
CA MET A 50 1.09 5.45 11.06
C MET A 50 2.35 6.25 10.72
N MET A 51 3.46 5.54 10.62
CA MET A 51 4.77 6.04 10.19
C MET A 51 4.81 6.33 8.67
N PRO A 52 5.80 7.10 8.16
CA PRO A 52 5.94 7.40 6.74
C PRO A 52 6.09 6.12 5.90
N MET A 53 5.36 6.03 4.78
CA MET A 53 5.47 4.94 3.81
C MET A 53 4.85 5.31 2.45
N VAL A 54 5.04 4.45 1.46
CA VAL A 54 4.42 4.56 0.12
C VAL A 54 3.24 3.61 0.05
N MET A 55 2.02 4.13 -0.06
CA MET A 55 0.82 3.30 -0.14
C MET A 55 -0.27 3.90 -1.04
N PRO A 56 -1.17 3.07 -1.60
CA PRO A 56 -2.32 3.55 -2.34
C PRO A 56 -3.40 4.11 -1.42
N PHE A 57 -3.98 5.23 -1.82
CA PHE A 57 -5.17 5.83 -1.22
C PHE A 57 -6.31 5.80 -2.22
N LYS A 58 -7.48 5.33 -1.79
CA LYS A 58 -8.71 5.36 -2.59
C LYS A 58 -9.21 6.79 -2.73
N VAL A 59 -9.72 7.15 -3.90
CA VAL A 59 -10.38 8.44 -4.15
C VAL A 59 -11.82 8.23 -4.55
N GLN A 60 -12.70 9.15 -4.13
CA GLN A 60 -14.13 9.06 -4.41
C GLN A 60 -14.54 9.73 -5.73
N ASP A 61 -13.75 10.70 -6.18
CA ASP A 61 -13.97 11.44 -7.43
C ASP A 61 -12.64 11.66 -8.12
N LEU A 62 -12.51 11.20 -9.37
CA LEU A 62 -11.31 11.37 -10.18
C LEU A 62 -10.93 12.83 -10.39
N LYS A 63 -11.90 13.75 -10.35
CA LYS A 63 -11.63 15.20 -10.45
C LYS A 63 -10.73 15.72 -9.34
N GLN A 64 -10.65 15.03 -8.20
CA GLN A 64 -9.78 15.44 -7.10
C GLN A 64 -8.30 15.12 -7.36
N VAL A 65 -8.03 14.18 -8.27
CA VAL A 65 -6.67 13.80 -8.67
C VAL A 65 -6.35 14.21 -10.10
N ASP A 66 -7.30 14.81 -10.80
CA ASP A 66 -7.11 15.37 -12.12
C ASP A 66 -6.08 16.51 -12.07
N GLY A 67 -5.09 16.46 -12.97
CA GLY A 67 -3.98 17.39 -13.01
C GLY A 67 -2.87 17.15 -11.96
N LEU A 68 -3.00 16.18 -11.05
CA LEU A 68 -1.89 15.77 -10.19
C LEU A 68 -0.85 14.99 -11.00
N SER A 69 0.41 15.35 -10.83
CA SER A 69 1.54 14.72 -11.50
C SER A 69 2.45 14.01 -10.50
N ILE A 70 3.15 12.98 -10.98
CA ILE A 70 4.19 12.30 -10.20
C ILE A 70 5.23 13.34 -9.74
N GLY A 71 5.61 13.27 -8.46
CA GLY A 71 6.52 14.21 -7.81
C GLY A 71 5.85 15.47 -7.23
N ASP A 72 4.55 15.66 -7.38
CA ASP A 72 3.86 16.77 -6.71
C ASP A 72 3.81 16.55 -5.21
N SER A 73 4.19 17.57 -4.44
CA SER A 73 3.94 17.59 -3.00
C SER A 73 2.50 18.03 -2.77
N VAL A 74 1.76 17.23 -2.01
CA VAL A 74 0.34 17.40 -1.77
C VAL A 74 0.00 17.36 -0.29
N HIS A 75 -0.96 18.18 0.11
CA HIS A 75 -1.67 18.07 1.37
C HIS A 75 -3.09 17.59 1.09
N PHE A 76 -3.59 16.65 1.88
CA PHE A 76 -4.94 16.10 1.71
C PHE A 76 -5.50 15.58 3.04
N GLU A 77 -6.77 15.19 3.04
CA GLU A 77 -7.43 14.54 4.18
C GLU A 77 -7.59 13.04 3.90
N PHE A 78 -7.17 12.22 4.86
CA PHE A 78 -7.48 10.78 4.88
C PHE A 78 -8.62 10.52 5.84
N VAL A 79 -9.75 10.03 5.31
CA VAL A 79 -10.95 9.72 6.09
C VAL A 79 -11.00 8.23 6.32
N LEU A 80 -10.96 7.82 7.58
CA LEU A 80 -10.97 6.43 8.02
C LEU A 80 -12.29 6.11 8.72
N TRP A 81 -13.01 5.11 8.21
CA TRP A 81 -14.17 4.49 8.84
C TRP A 81 -13.84 3.05 9.21
N ASP A 82 -14.70 2.42 10.02
CA ASP A 82 -14.52 1.04 10.48
C ASP A 82 -14.30 0.04 9.34
N THR A 83 -14.89 0.27 8.17
CA THR A 83 -14.90 -0.68 7.05
C THR A 83 -14.36 -0.13 5.73
N PHE A 84 -14.11 1.18 5.63
CA PHE A 84 -13.60 1.80 4.40
C PHE A 84 -12.79 3.06 4.70
N ALA A 85 -11.87 3.39 3.81
CA ALA A 85 -11.07 4.60 3.93
C ALA A 85 -10.85 5.25 2.56
N TYR A 86 -10.75 6.57 2.53
CA TYR A 86 -10.55 7.31 1.29
C TYR A 86 -9.84 8.64 1.53
N ALA A 87 -9.19 9.16 0.50
CA ALA A 87 -8.56 10.46 0.49
C ALA A 87 -9.44 11.50 -0.20
N ARG A 88 -9.40 12.74 0.29
CA ARG A 88 -10.09 13.88 -0.32
C ARG A 88 -9.34 15.20 -0.12
N ASN A 89 -9.79 16.24 -0.79
CA ASN A 89 -9.31 17.62 -0.61
C ASN A 89 -7.81 17.80 -0.92
N PHE A 90 -7.35 17.21 -2.03
CA PHE A 90 -5.96 17.35 -2.46
C PHE A 90 -5.62 18.80 -2.81
N LYS A 91 -4.49 19.27 -2.28
CA LYS A 91 -3.91 20.58 -2.59
C LYS A 91 -2.42 20.42 -2.89
N VAL A 92 -2.02 20.79 -4.10
CA VAL A 92 -0.60 20.87 -4.47
C VAL A 92 0.06 22.03 -3.74
N VAL A 93 1.18 21.75 -3.07
CA VAL A 93 1.98 22.74 -2.33
C VAL A 93 3.36 22.99 -2.95
N GLY A 94 3.74 22.20 -3.94
CA GLY A 94 5.00 22.34 -4.67
C GLY A 94 5.46 21.03 -5.28
N LYS A 95 6.78 20.88 -5.44
CA LYS A 95 7.41 19.60 -5.81
C LYS A 95 7.98 18.94 -4.57
N GLY A 96 7.64 17.66 -4.39
CA GLY A 96 8.10 16.85 -3.28
C GLY A 96 9.35 16.07 -3.64
N LYS A 97 10.02 15.54 -2.62
CA LYS A 97 11.05 14.53 -2.82
C LYS A 97 10.34 13.19 -2.97
N LEU A 98 10.52 12.53 -4.11
CA LEU A 98 10.17 11.12 -4.22
C LEU A 98 11.17 10.34 -3.37
N PRO A 99 10.75 9.30 -2.63
CA PRO A 99 11.72 8.39 -2.05
C PRO A 99 12.63 7.95 -3.18
N ASP A 100 13.95 8.08 -2.98
CA ASP A 100 14.91 7.42 -3.86
C ASP A 100 14.51 5.96 -3.79
N VAL A 101 14.01 5.44 -4.91
CA VAL A 101 13.96 4.00 -5.14
C VAL A 101 15.43 3.62 -5.25
N GLN A 102 16.14 3.60 -4.11
CA GLN A 102 17.06 2.53 -3.86
C GLN A 102 16.13 1.33 -3.91
N GLU A 103 15.95 0.77 -5.11
CA GLU A 103 15.85 -0.69 -5.20
C GLU A 103 16.97 -1.14 -4.29
N ASP A 104 16.60 -1.72 -3.16
CA ASP A 104 17.50 -1.99 -2.08
C ASP A 104 18.80 -2.59 -2.64
N ASP A 105 19.86 -1.77 -2.77
CA ASP A 105 21.26 -2.23 -2.94
C ASP A 105 21.65 -3.18 -1.78
N PHE A 106 20.78 -3.30 -0.78
CA PHE A 106 20.81 -4.29 0.27
C PHE A 106 20.57 -5.73 -0.23
N PHE A 107 19.77 -5.93 -1.30
CA PHE A 107 19.59 -7.21 -1.98
C PHE A 107 20.48 -7.37 -3.22
N GLU A 108 21.13 -6.31 -3.71
CA GLU A 108 22.19 -6.40 -4.74
C GLU A 108 23.54 -6.94 -4.20
N LYS A 109 23.56 -7.54 -3.00
CA LYS A 109 24.60 -8.52 -2.72
C LYS A 109 24.29 -9.76 -3.54
N GLU A 110 25.04 -9.94 -4.63
CA GLU A 110 24.99 -11.07 -5.61
C GLU A 110 24.74 -12.46 -5.00
N GLU A 111 25.04 -12.66 -3.71
CA GLU A 111 24.82 -13.90 -2.96
C GLU A 111 23.34 -14.31 -2.83
N TYR A 112 22.38 -13.37 -2.89
CA TYR A 112 20.95 -13.66 -2.71
C TYR A 112 20.04 -13.19 -3.85
N SER A 113 20.61 -12.81 -5.01
CA SER A 113 19.80 -12.44 -6.17
C SER A 113 19.03 -13.63 -6.73
N SER A 114 17.79 -13.38 -7.19
CA SER A 114 17.04 -14.39 -7.94
C SER A 114 17.82 -14.79 -9.18
N ARG A 115 17.90 -16.09 -9.45
CA ARG A 115 18.58 -16.64 -10.63
C ARG A 115 17.62 -16.74 -11.80
N ASP A 116 18.10 -16.42 -12.99
CA ASP A 116 17.33 -16.55 -14.23
C ASP A 116 17.32 -17.99 -14.75
N ILE A 117 16.35 -18.30 -15.64
CA ILE A 117 16.25 -19.63 -16.26
C ILE A 117 17.51 -19.90 -17.09
N GLY A 118 18.23 -20.96 -16.72
CA GLY A 118 19.47 -21.39 -17.38
C GLY A 118 20.74 -20.95 -16.67
N GLU A 119 20.63 -20.15 -15.61
CA GLU A 119 21.77 -19.84 -14.74
C GLU A 119 22.14 -21.04 -13.84
N ILE A 120 23.42 -21.07 -13.46
CA ILE A 120 23.96 -22.10 -12.59
C ILE A 120 23.69 -21.69 -11.14
N LEU A 121 23.13 -22.62 -10.36
CA LEU A 121 22.96 -22.45 -8.92
C LEU A 121 24.28 -22.67 -8.20
N ASP A 122 24.50 -21.91 -7.12
CA ASP A 122 25.64 -22.11 -6.24
C ASP A 122 25.57 -23.49 -5.57
N ASP A 123 26.74 -24.08 -5.36
CA ASP A 123 26.82 -25.35 -4.65
C ASP A 123 26.74 -25.13 -3.13
N VAL A 124 25.75 -25.74 -2.51
CA VAL A 124 25.43 -25.56 -1.09
C VAL A 124 25.49 -26.90 -0.34
N SER A 125 25.92 -26.87 0.92
CA SER A 125 25.85 -28.00 1.84
C SER A 125 24.51 -27.99 2.59
N LEU A 126 23.82 -29.13 2.59
CA LEU A 126 22.55 -29.36 3.28
C LEU A 126 22.69 -30.58 4.21
N LEU A 127 21.68 -30.79 5.05
CA LEU A 127 21.59 -31.97 5.92
C LEU A 127 20.41 -32.84 5.50
N THR A 128 20.61 -34.16 5.47
CA THR A 128 19.52 -35.14 5.37
C THR A 128 18.76 -35.26 6.69
N LEU A 129 17.64 -35.99 6.70
CA LEU A 129 16.88 -36.29 7.94
C LEU A 129 17.74 -36.98 9.01
N ASP A 130 18.74 -37.74 8.59
CA ASP A 130 19.70 -38.41 9.47
C ASP A 130 20.90 -37.53 9.86
N SER A 131 20.81 -36.21 9.62
CA SER A 131 21.87 -35.22 9.90
C SER A 131 23.20 -35.52 9.18
N THR A 132 23.14 -36.16 8.01
CA THR A 132 24.31 -36.37 7.15
C THR A 132 24.45 -35.20 6.19
N GLU A 133 25.66 -34.66 6.04
CA GLU A 133 25.94 -33.57 5.10
C GLU A 133 25.88 -34.07 3.65
N VAL A 134 25.19 -33.33 2.79
CA VAL A 134 25.07 -33.59 1.35
C VAL A 134 25.20 -32.29 0.56
N ARG A 135 25.83 -32.32 -0.61
CA ARG A 135 25.99 -31.12 -1.46
C ARG A 135 25.01 -31.11 -2.63
N LEU A 136 24.60 -29.92 -3.07
CA LEU A 136 23.70 -29.78 -4.22
C LEU A 136 24.33 -30.33 -5.52
N SER A 137 25.63 -30.11 -5.71
CA SER A 137 26.41 -30.62 -6.85
C SER A 137 26.49 -32.15 -6.92
N GLU A 138 26.23 -32.85 -5.81
CA GLU A 138 26.20 -34.31 -5.75
C GLU A 138 24.83 -34.89 -6.16
N SER A 139 23.89 -34.03 -6.57
CA SER A 139 22.57 -34.41 -7.09
C SER A 139 22.69 -35.32 -8.32
N ASP A 140 22.04 -36.49 -8.26
CA ASP A 140 21.91 -37.42 -9.40
C ASP A 140 20.60 -37.21 -10.17
N GLY A 141 19.89 -36.11 -9.89
CA GLY A 141 18.58 -35.78 -10.48
C GLY A 141 17.41 -36.57 -9.88
N LYS A 142 17.62 -37.40 -8.85
CA LYS A 142 16.56 -38.10 -8.14
C LYS A 142 16.25 -37.44 -6.80
N TYR A 143 15.06 -37.74 -6.28
CA TYR A 143 14.68 -37.31 -4.94
C TYR A 143 15.57 -38.00 -3.88
N ARG A 144 16.11 -37.19 -2.97
CA ARG A 144 16.78 -37.64 -1.75
C ARG A 144 15.89 -37.27 -0.55
N PHE A 145 15.70 -38.23 0.35
CA PHE A 145 14.90 -38.08 1.58
C PHE A 145 15.81 -38.16 2.79
#